data_AF-A0AAW1JDG0-F1
#
_entry.id   AF-A0AAW1JDG0-F1
#
_cell.length_a   1.000
_cell.length_b   1.000
_cell.length_c   1.000
_cell.angle_alpha   90.00
_cell.angle_beta   90.00
_cell.angle_gamma   90.00
#
_symmetry.space_group_name_H-M   'P 1'
#
loop_
_entity.id
_entity.type
_entity.pdbx_description
1 polymer ?
#
loop_
_entity_poly.entity_id
_entity_poly.type
_entity_poly.pdbx_seq_one_letter_code
_entity_poly.pdbx_strand_id
1 'polypeptide(L)'
;MYSDLNIVTPKINRKSTTNELIYDSFKISKDNILERLQTLLCINKVKATEILTNCKPLSKVSPKLLTDNYEICKVYGITNESLTSFPELLTQKDLPEKLHLINNATNDVNSMISLLKMNFNNLSKTVCLLDKENDRVQYFSKLFNVKPLQICEYIKKKPFLLKLNLERIQESLRLLTDNGISKNEVLSDLWVLNYKLDTVKKRIKFVKENKFEKIKTWMIRAPSDIILKTTEMTWSSQKSDGK
;
A
#
# COMPACT_ATOMS: atom_id res chain seq x y z
N MET A 1 61.52 54.53 -16.67
CA MET A 1 61.32 53.60 -17.80
C MET A 1 61.15 52.21 -17.23
N TYR A 2 59.89 51.82 -17.02
CA TYR A 2 59.53 50.43 -16.72
C TYR A 2 59.32 49.73 -18.06
N SER A 3 59.92 48.55 -18.24
CA SER A 3 59.60 47.63 -19.33
C SER A 3 59.31 46.27 -18.74
N ASP A 4 58.08 45.83 -19.02
CA ASP A 4 57.40 44.65 -18.51
C ASP A 4 58.02 43.33 -19.00
N LEU A 5 58.22 42.39 -18.09
CA LEU A 5 58.37 40.96 -18.41
C LEU A 5 57.05 40.26 -18.10
N ASN A 6 56.26 40.02 -19.16
CA ASN A 6 55.05 39.21 -19.12
C ASN A 6 55.40 37.72 -18.94
N ILE A 7 55.22 37.19 -17.72
CA ILE A 7 55.16 35.74 -17.49
C ILE A 7 53.73 35.28 -17.82
N VAL A 8 53.57 34.71 -19.01
CA VAL A 8 52.36 33.96 -19.38
C VAL A 8 52.39 32.61 -18.69
N THR A 9 51.52 32.39 -17.71
CA THR A 9 51.08 31.04 -17.33
C THR A 9 49.56 30.96 -17.42
N PRO A 10 48.99 30.09 -18.26
CA PRO A 10 47.60 29.70 -18.11
C PRO A 10 47.48 28.21 -17.78
N LYS A 11 47.10 28.00 -16.53
CA LYS A 11 45.99 27.15 -16.09
C LYS A 11 46.00 25.68 -16.52
N ILE A 12 46.53 24.85 -15.63
CA ILE A 12 46.11 23.45 -15.53
C ILE A 12 44.63 23.44 -15.10
N ASN A 13 43.74 23.11 -16.04
CA ASN A 13 42.31 22.95 -15.81
C ASN A 13 42.03 21.64 -15.03
N ARG A 14 42.14 21.68 -13.69
CA ARG A 14 41.81 20.55 -12.79
C ARG A 14 40.37 20.61 -12.25
N LYS A 15 39.35 20.74 -13.09
CA LYS A 15 37.94 20.74 -12.63
C LYS A 15 36.93 19.89 -13.42
N SER A 16 37.32 19.04 -14.38
CA SER A 16 36.36 18.21 -15.16
C SER A 16 36.34 16.71 -14.80
N THR A 17 37.45 16.13 -14.33
CA THR A 17 37.62 14.67 -14.31
C THR A 17 36.79 13.95 -13.23
N THR A 18 36.55 14.57 -12.07
CA THR A 18 35.85 13.92 -10.96
C THR A 18 34.36 13.73 -11.23
N ASN A 19 33.71 14.69 -11.91
CA ASN A 19 32.28 14.60 -12.21
C ASN A 19 31.98 13.60 -13.33
N GLU A 20 32.86 13.48 -14.32
CA GLU A 20 32.77 12.46 -15.39
C GLU A 20 32.95 11.04 -14.82
N LEU A 21 33.97 10.82 -13.97
CA LEU A 21 34.19 9.51 -13.32
C LEU A 21 33.04 9.11 -12.40
N ILE A 22 32.46 10.07 -11.67
CA ILE A 22 31.28 9.84 -10.85
C ILE A 22 30.09 9.47 -11.75
N TYR A 23 29.82 10.26 -12.80
CA TYR A 23 28.73 9.99 -13.74
C TYR A 23 28.84 8.60 -14.38
N ASP A 24 30.02 8.23 -14.84
CA ASP A 24 30.27 6.93 -15.45
C ASP A 24 30.13 5.78 -14.45
N SER A 25 30.62 5.93 -13.22
CA SER A 25 30.43 4.91 -12.16
C SER A 25 28.95 4.71 -11.81
N PHE A 26 28.16 5.79 -11.76
CA PHE A 26 26.71 5.73 -11.54
C PHE A 26 25.97 5.09 -12.72
N LYS A 27 26.41 5.35 -13.95
CA LYS A 27 25.85 4.75 -15.16
C LYS A 27 26.13 3.24 -15.21
N ILE A 28 27.38 2.83 -14.98
CA ILE A 28 27.81 1.43 -14.91
C ILE A 28 27.03 0.67 -13.82
N SER A 29 26.85 1.27 -12.65
CA SER A 29 26.07 0.67 -11.56
C SER A 29 24.60 0.44 -11.96
N LYS A 30 23.97 1.40 -12.65
CA LYS A 30 22.59 1.26 -13.13
C LYS A 30 22.45 0.19 -14.21
N ASP A 31 23.35 0.14 -15.18
CA ASP A 31 23.31 -0.85 -16.26
C ASP A 31 23.51 -2.27 -15.70
N ASN A 32 24.40 -2.42 -14.71
CA ASN A 32 24.63 -3.69 -14.03
C ASN A 32 23.38 -4.16 -13.24
N ILE A 33 22.67 -3.25 -12.56
CA ILE A 33 21.41 -3.59 -11.89
C ILE A 33 20.31 -3.94 -12.90
N LEU A 34 20.24 -3.23 -14.03
CA LEU A 34 19.28 -3.49 -15.11
C LEU A 34 19.45 -4.90 -15.69
N GLU A 35 20.67 -5.29 -16.05
CA GLU A 35 20.99 -6.64 -16.56
C GLU A 35 20.65 -7.72 -15.55
N ARG A 36 20.93 -7.47 -14.27
CA ARG A 36 20.60 -8.42 -13.22
C ARG A 36 19.10 -8.55 -12.97
N LEU A 37 18.33 -7.47 -13.02
CA LEU A 37 16.86 -7.53 -12.95
C LEU A 37 16.27 -8.33 -14.12
N GLN A 38 16.78 -8.14 -15.35
CA GLN A 38 16.36 -8.92 -16.51
C GLN A 38 16.60 -10.42 -16.30
N THR A 39 17.79 -10.76 -15.80
CA THR A 39 18.20 -12.15 -15.56
C THR A 39 17.36 -12.80 -14.47
N LEU A 40 17.28 -12.17 -13.29
CA LEU A 40 16.62 -12.75 -12.11
C LEU A 40 15.10 -12.84 -12.30
N LEU A 41 14.47 -11.78 -12.82
CA LEU A 41 13.01 -11.76 -12.96
C LEU A 41 12.52 -12.37 -14.28
N CYS A 42 13.44 -12.71 -15.19
CA CYS A 42 13.15 -13.15 -16.56
C CYS A 42 12.28 -12.15 -17.32
N ILE A 43 12.63 -10.86 -17.23
CA ILE A 43 11.90 -9.75 -17.86
C ILE A 43 12.76 -9.08 -18.94
N ASN A 44 12.10 -8.45 -19.92
CA ASN A 44 12.81 -7.72 -20.97
C ASN A 44 13.37 -6.37 -20.45
N LYS A 45 14.28 -5.79 -21.24
CA LYS A 45 14.93 -4.50 -20.96
C LYS A 45 13.95 -3.36 -20.70
N VAL A 46 12.85 -3.28 -21.47
CA VAL A 46 11.83 -2.24 -21.33
C VAL A 46 11.19 -2.31 -19.95
N LYS A 47 10.76 -3.51 -19.53
CA LYS A 47 10.12 -3.72 -18.24
C LYS A 47 11.09 -3.50 -17.07
N ALA A 48 12.34 -3.96 -17.21
CA ALA A 48 13.39 -3.70 -16.21
C ALA A 48 13.66 -2.19 -16.05
N THR A 49 13.65 -1.44 -17.17
CA THR A 49 13.83 0.02 -17.17
C THR A 49 12.65 0.73 -16.49
N GLU A 50 11.41 0.29 -16.77
CA GLU A 50 10.20 0.78 -16.10
C GLU A 50 10.28 0.59 -14.58
N ILE A 51 10.67 -0.61 -14.13
CA ILE A 51 10.85 -0.92 -12.71
C ILE A 51 11.90 -0.02 -12.06
N LEU A 52 13.08 0.12 -12.67
CA LEU A 52 14.14 0.97 -12.11
C LEU A 52 13.76 2.45 -12.05
N THR A 53 12.98 2.92 -13.01
CA THR A 53 12.48 4.29 -13.05
C THR A 53 11.48 4.55 -11.92
N ASN A 54 10.57 3.59 -11.69
CA ASN A 54 9.51 3.70 -10.68
C ASN A 54 10.00 3.37 -9.26
N CYS A 55 11.03 2.54 -9.12
CA CYS A 55 11.59 2.11 -7.83
C CYS A 55 13.02 2.61 -7.65
N LYS A 56 13.15 3.91 -7.34
CA LYS A 56 14.44 4.60 -7.11
C LYS A 56 15.42 3.87 -6.16
N PRO A 57 14.97 3.22 -5.06
CA PRO A 57 15.88 2.50 -4.16
C PRO A 57 16.70 1.40 -4.84
N LEU A 58 16.21 0.75 -5.91
CA LEU A 58 16.93 -0.29 -6.63
C LEU A 58 18.23 0.22 -7.27
N SER A 59 18.28 1.49 -7.66
CA SER A 59 19.51 2.08 -8.23
C SER A 59 20.64 2.26 -7.21
N LYS A 60 20.35 2.06 -5.92
CA LYS A 60 21.28 2.28 -4.80
C LYS A 60 21.63 0.99 -4.05
N VAL A 61 20.98 -0.13 -4.38
CA VAL A 61 21.20 -1.40 -3.70
C VAL A 61 22.45 -2.08 -4.24
N SER A 62 23.15 -2.83 -3.38
CA SER A 62 24.29 -3.61 -3.86
C SER A 62 23.82 -4.79 -4.74
N PRO A 63 24.58 -5.15 -5.79
CA PRO A 63 24.38 -6.36 -6.57
C PRO A 63 24.12 -7.62 -5.75
N LYS A 64 24.91 -7.77 -4.68
CA LYS A 64 24.85 -8.90 -3.76
C LYS A 64 23.53 -8.93 -3.00
N LEU A 65 23.13 -7.83 -2.34
CA LEU A 65 21.89 -7.79 -1.57
C LEU A 65 20.67 -8.06 -2.46
N LEU A 66 20.65 -7.53 -3.69
CA LEU A 66 19.56 -7.78 -4.64
C LEU A 66 19.46 -9.26 -5.01
N THR A 67 20.59 -9.94 -5.21
CA THR A 67 20.64 -11.38 -5.51
C THR A 67 20.22 -12.20 -4.29
N ASP A 68 20.82 -11.93 -3.13
CA ASP A 68 20.52 -12.62 -1.88
C ASP A 68 19.02 -12.48 -1.53
N ASN A 69 18.43 -11.29 -1.73
CA ASN A 69 17.00 -11.04 -1.54
C ASN A 69 16.11 -11.75 -2.58
N TYR A 70 16.56 -11.88 -3.82
CA TYR A 70 15.84 -12.64 -4.83
C TYR A 70 15.81 -14.13 -4.45
N GLU A 71 16.96 -14.72 -4.13
CA GLU A 71 17.07 -16.13 -3.75
C GLU A 71 16.22 -16.47 -2.54
N ILE A 72 16.25 -15.64 -1.47
CA ILE A 72 15.40 -15.87 -0.31
C ILE A 72 13.90 -15.75 -0.65
N CYS A 73 13.51 -14.82 -1.54
CA CYS A 73 12.13 -14.75 -2.03
C CYS A 73 11.72 -16.05 -2.73
N LYS A 74 12.61 -16.66 -3.52
CA LYS A 74 12.35 -17.96 -4.17
C LYS A 74 12.19 -19.09 -3.17
N VAL A 75 13.03 -19.13 -2.12
CA VAL A 75 12.92 -20.13 -1.04
C VAL A 75 11.54 -20.06 -0.36
N TYR A 76 11.00 -18.85 -0.14
CA TYR A 76 9.66 -18.65 0.41
C TYR A 76 8.52 -18.74 -0.63
N GLY A 77 8.80 -19.22 -1.85
CA GLY A 77 7.79 -19.45 -2.89
C GLY A 77 7.25 -18.17 -3.53
N ILE A 78 7.93 -17.03 -3.40
CA ILE A 78 7.51 -15.79 -4.06
C ILE A 78 7.77 -15.89 -5.57
N THR A 79 6.75 -15.52 -6.34
CA THR A 79 6.77 -15.59 -7.80
C THR A 79 7.46 -14.38 -8.43
N ASN A 80 7.99 -14.55 -9.64
CA ASN A 80 8.59 -13.45 -10.41
C ASN A 80 7.54 -12.39 -10.76
N GLU A 81 6.28 -12.78 -10.97
CA GLU A 81 5.15 -11.86 -11.15
C GLU A 81 4.95 -10.97 -9.92
N SER A 82 5.01 -11.57 -8.72
CA SER A 82 4.88 -10.84 -7.47
C SER A 82 6.08 -9.91 -7.22
N LEU A 83 7.31 -10.35 -7.51
CA LEU A 83 8.50 -9.49 -7.43
C LEU A 83 8.51 -8.37 -8.47
N THR A 84 7.93 -8.59 -9.65
CA THR A 84 7.73 -7.55 -10.66
C THR A 84 6.73 -6.49 -10.18
N SER A 85 5.72 -6.91 -9.42
CA SER A 85 4.69 -6.03 -8.84
C SER A 85 5.16 -5.31 -7.56
N PHE A 86 6.12 -5.91 -6.83
CA PHE A 86 6.67 -5.41 -5.57
C PHE A 86 8.21 -5.39 -5.59
N PRO A 87 8.83 -4.68 -6.54
CA PRO A 87 10.28 -4.75 -6.76
C PRO A 87 11.09 -4.09 -5.64
N GLU A 88 10.48 -3.21 -4.84
CA GLU A 88 11.11 -2.60 -3.66
C GLU A 88 11.54 -3.62 -2.59
N LEU A 89 10.93 -4.82 -2.57
CA LEU A 89 11.29 -5.86 -1.62
C LEU A 89 12.75 -6.29 -1.77
N LEU A 90 13.26 -6.32 -3.00
CA LEU A 90 14.64 -6.67 -3.31
C LEU A 90 15.68 -5.69 -2.72
N THR A 91 15.23 -4.56 -2.17
CA THR A 91 16.10 -3.54 -1.56
C THR A 91 16.11 -3.58 -0.03
N GLN A 92 15.27 -4.40 0.59
CA GLN A 92 15.09 -4.42 2.04
C GLN A 92 16.19 -5.23 2.73
N LYS A 93 16.81 -4.67 3.76
CA LYS A 93 17.83 -5.36 4.56
C LYS A 93 17.24 -6.36 5.56
N ASP A 94 16.03 -6.10 6.02
CA ASP A 94 15.27 -6.89 7.00
C ASP A 94 14.29 -7.87 6.34
N LEU A 95 14.47 -8.14 5.03
CA LEU A 95 13.57 -9.01 4.27
C LEU A 95 13.54 -10.45 4.81
N PRO A 96 14.68 -11.11 5.14
CA PRO A 96 14.66 -12.48 5.62
C PRO A 96 13.80 -12.67 6.87
N GLU A 97 13.91 -11.77 7.85
CA GLU A 97 13.15 -11.82 9.09
C GLU A 97 11.66 -11.55 8.85
N LYS A 98 11.33 -10.63 7.94
CA LYS A 98 9.94 -10.36 7.55
C LYS A 98 9.29 -11.53 6.83
N LEU A 99 10.02 -12.20 5.93
CA LEU A 99 9.53 -13.37 5.21
C LEU A 99 9.27 -14.53 6.16
N HIS A 100 10.18 -14.75 7.11
CA HIS A 100 9.97 -15.75 8.16
C HIS A 100 8.67 -15.49 8.95
N LEU A 101 8.44 -14.25 9.37
CA LEU A 101 7.21 -13.85 10.07
C LEU A 101 5.95 -14.13 9.24
N ILE A 102 5.91 -13.70 7.98
CA ILE A 102 4.73 -13.90 7.13
C ILE A 102 4.50 -15.38 6.86
N ASN A 103 5.54 -16.14 6.52
CA ASN A 103 5.43 -17.56 6.21
C ASN A 103 4.84 -18.39 7.37
N ASN A 104 5.04 -17.95 8.61
CA ASN A 104 4.44 -18.59 9.78
C ASN A 104 2.95 -18.24 9.95
N ALA A 105 2.47 -17.13 9.39
CA ALA A 105 1.09 -16.66 9.52
C ALA A 105 0.19 -16.95 8.31
N THR A 106 0.74 -17.43 7.19
CA THR A 106 -0.06 -17.77 6.00
C THR A 106 0.43 -19.03 5.30
N ASN A 107 -0.46 -19.67 4.55
CA ASN A 107 -0.10 -20.72 3.59
C ASN A 107 0.32 -20.16 2.23
N ASP A 108 -0.03 -18.91 1.92
CA ASP A 108 0.29 -18.27 0.65
C ASP A 108 0.93 -16.90 0.90
N VAL A 109 2.25 -16.86 0.87
CA VAL A 109 3.04 -15.64 1.03
C VAL A 109 2.74 -14.61 -0.07
N ASN A 110 2.43 -15.06 -1.30
CA ASN A 110 2.13 -14.14 -2.42
C ASN A 110 0.81 -13.39 -2.17
N SER A 111 -0.17 -14.01 -1.53
CA SER A 111 -1.44 -13.35 -1.16
C SER A 111 -1.27 -12.18 -0.18
N MET A 112 -0.20 -12.22 0.64
CA MET A 112 0.08 -11.25 1.70
C MET A 112 1.34 -10.41 1.43
N ILE A 113 1.93 -10.52 0.24
CA ILE A 113 3.22 -9.92 -0.10
C ILE A 113 3.23 -8.40 0.14
N SER A 114 2.10 -7.73 -0.01
CA SER A 114 2.02 -6.29 0.20
C SER A 114 2.19 -5.84 1.65
N LEU A 115 2.10 -6.76 2.63
CA LEU A 115 2.42 -6.53 4.04
C LEU A 115 3.94 -6.40 4.26
N LEU A 116 4.79 -7.02 3.43
CA LEU A 116 6.26 -6.91 3.54
C LEU A 116 6.78 -5.48 3.32
N LYS A 117 5.94 -4.59 2.79
CA LYS A 117 6.25 -3.15 2.67
C LYS A 117 6.25 -2.42 4.01
N MET A 118 5.67 -3.00 5.05
CA MET A 118 5.65 -2.41 6.39
C MET A 118 7.06 -2.45 7.01
N ASN A 119 7.34 -1.57 7.96
CA ASN A 119 8.51 -1.76 8.82
C ASN A 119 8.31 -3.01 9.69
N PHE A 120 9.42 -3.59 10.16
CA PHE A 120 9.41 -4.83 10.92
C PHE A 120 8.46 -4.79 12.14
N ASN A 121 8.47 -3.72 12.94
CA ASN A 121 7.62 -3.61 14.14
C ASN A 121 6.12 -3.64 13.82
N ASN A 122 5.70 -2.89 12.78
CA ASN A 122 4.31 -2.88 12.35
C ASN A 122 3.90 -4.19 11.70
N LEU A 123 4.79 -4.81 10.92
CA LEU A 123 4.55 -6.14 10.35
C LEU A 123 4.37 -7.17 11.46
N SER A 124 5.30 -7.24 12.42
CA SER A 124 5.26 -8.15 13.56
C SER A 124 3.93 -8.03 14.31
N LYS A 125 3.52 -6.81 14.69
CA LYS A 125 2.22 -6.56 15.36
C LYS A 125 1.02 -7.02 14.53
N THR A 126 1.09 -6.89 13.21
CA THR A 126 0.02 -7.29 12.29
C THR A 126 -0.05 -8.81 12.18
N VAL A 127 1.11 -9.45 11.96
CA VAL A 127 1.28 -10.91 11.86
C VAL A 127 0.87 -11.60 13.16
N CYS A 128 1.15 -11.03 14.34
CA CYS A 128 0.68 -11.58 15.62
C CYS A 128 -0.85 -11.64 15.76
N LEU A 129 -1.60 -10.92 14.93
CA LEU A 129 -3.07 -10.95 14.90
C LEU A 129 -3.60 -11.79 13.74
N LEU A 130 -2.71 -12.26 12.87
CA LEU A 130 -3.02 -13.23 11.83
C LEU A 130 -2.85 -14.63 12.40
N ASP A 131 -3.68 -15.53 11.93
CA ASP A 131 -3.66 -16.93 12.30
C ASP A 131 -3.78 -17.73 11.02
N LYS A 132 -2.92 -18.75 10.88
CA LYS A 132 -2.86 -19.60 9.71
C LYS A 132 -4.10 -20.49 9.61
N GLU A 133 -4.69 -20.85 10.74
CA GLU A 133 -5.92 -21.64 10.81
C GLU A 133 -7.16 -20.78 10.54
N ASN A 134 -7.10 -19.52 10.95
CA ASN A 134 -8.15 -18.53 10.73
C ASN A 134 -7.67 -17.42 9.78
N ASP A 135 -7.55 -17.77 8.51
CA ASP A 135 -7.09 -16.85 7.46
C ASP A 135 -8.11 -15.72 7.24
N ARG A 136 -7.98 -14.69 8.07
CA ARG A 136 -8.81 -13.48 8.05
C ARG A 136 -8.72 -12.77 6.72
N VAL A 137 -7.57 -12.82 6.05
CA VAL A 137 -7.39 -12.17 4.73
C VAL A 137 -8.30 -12.84 3.71
N GLN A 138 -8.30 -14.17 3.66
CA GLN A 138 -9.20 -14.95 2.79
C GLN A 138 -10.66 -14.78 3.18
N TYR A 139 -10.96 -14.73 4.48
CA TYR A 139 -12.32 -14.47 4.96
C TYR A 139 -12.86 -13.13 4.43
N PHE A 140 -12.13 -12.04 4.63
CA PHE A 140 -12.52 -10.71 4.14
C PHE A 140 -12.56 -10.66 2.60
N SER A 141 -11.63 -11.34 1.93
CA SER A 141 -11.59 -11.44 0.47
C SER A 141 -12.89 -12.02 -0.09
N LYS A 142 -13.36 -13.14 0.47
CA LYS A 142 -14.63 -13.77 0.11
C LYS A 142 -15.82 -12.91 0.51
N LEU A 143 -15.82 -12.35 1.71
CA LEU A 143 -16.91 -11.54 2.24
C LEU A 143 -17.20 -10.32 1.35
N PHE A 144 -16.14 -9.65 0.89
CA PHE A 144 -16.22 -8.43 0.08
C PHE A 144 -16.09 -8.67 -1.43
N ASN A 145 -15.78 -9.90 -1.86
CA ASN A 145 -15.52 -10.26 -3.25
C ASN A 145 -14.38 -9.43 -3.88
N VAL A 146 -13.25 -9.36 -3.19
CA VAL A 146 -12.03 -8.64 -3.62
C VAL A 146 -10.80 -9.51 -3.43
N LYS A 147 -9.69 -9.21 -4.13
CA LYS A 147 -8.48 -10.04 -4.04
C LYS A 147 -7.85 -9.96 -2.63
N PRO A 148 -7.24 -11.04 -2.10
CA PRO A 148 -6.50 -11.04 -0.83
C PRO A 148 -5.50 -9.89 -0.70
N LEU A 149 -4.81 -9.57 -1.80
CA LEU A 149 -3.86 -8.47 -1.87
C LEU A 149 -4.50 -7.11 -1.53
N GLN A 150 -5.74 -6.87 -1.99
CA GLN A 150 -6.48 -5.64 -1.67
C GLN A 150 -6.88 -5.59 -0.19
N ILE A 151 -7.24 -6.74 0.39
CA ILE A 151 -7.49 -6.84 1.83
C ILE A 151 -6.24 -6.49 2.65
N CYS A 152 -5.06 -6.95 2.21
CA CYS A 152 -3.81 -6.58 2.85
C CYS A 152 -3.55 -5.07 2.81
N GLU A 153 -3.90 -4.38 1.71
CA GLU A 153 -3.86 -2.91 1.65
C GLU A 153 -4.79 -2.24 2.66
N TYR A 154 -5.98 -2.79 2.87
CA TYR A 154 -6.91 -2.29 3.89
C TYR A 154 -6.40 -2.55 5.30
N ILE A 155 -5.86 -3.74 5.59
CA ILE A 155 -5.29 -4.10 6.90
C ILE A 155 -4.14 -3.16 7.28
N LYS A 156 -3.23 -2.85 6.35
CA LYS A 156 -2.14 -1.90 6.58
C LYS A 156 -2.63 -0.55 7.08
N LYS A 157 -3.73 -0.07 6.50
CA LYS A 157 -4.33 1.23 6.84
C LYS A 157 -5.23 1.14 8.07
N LYS A 158 -5.86 -0.01 8.31
CA LYS A 158 -6.88 -0.23 9.34
C LYS A 158 -6.64 -1.57 10.08
N PRO A 159 -5.59 -1.68 10.92
CA PRO A 159 -5.26 -2.93 11.61
C PRO A 159 -6.34 -3.44 12.57
N PHE A 160 -7.28 -2.57 13.00
CA PHE A 160 -8.40 -2.97 13.85
C PHE A 160 -9.26 -4.07 13.23
N LEU A 161 -9.28 -4.21 11.89
CA LEU A 161 -9.99 -5.26 11.18
C LEU A 161 -9.61 -6.67 11.67
N LEU A 162 -8.34 -6.86 12.04
CA LEU A 162 -7.84 -8.14 12.55
C LEU A 162 -8.34 -8.47 13.96
N LYS A 163 -8.91 -7.50 14.67
CA LYS A 163 -9.43 -7.67 16.04
C LYS A 163 -10.95 -7.79 16.10
N LEU A 164 -11.63 -7.53 14.98
CA LEU A 164 -13.08 -7.61 14.92
C LEU A 164 -13.53 -9.08 15.02
N ASN A 165 -14.65 -9.29 15.70
CA ASN A 165 -15.37 -10.57 15.68
C ASN A 165 -16.01 -10.77 14.29
N LEU A 166 -15.76 -11.93 13.66
CA LEU A 166 -16.15 -12.22 12.28
C LEU A 166 -17.67 -12.33 12.11
N GLU A 167 -18.37 -12.96 13.05
CA GLU A 167 -19.84 -13.06 13.04
C GLU A 167 -20.47 -11.67 13.08
N ARG A 168 -19.98 -10.81 13.98
CA ARG A 168 -20.43 -9.41 14.08
C ARG A 168 -20.18 -8.63 12.79
N ILE A 169 -19.06 -8.87 12.12
CA ILE A 169 -18.78 -8.25 10.82
C ILE A 169 -19.83 -8.70 9.79
N GLN A 170 -20.11 -10.00 9.71
CA GLN A 170 -21.07 -10.55 8.76
C GLN A 170 -22.47 -9.99 9.00
N GLU A 171 -22.91 -9.95 10.26
CA GLU A 171 -24.17 -9.33 10.65
C GLU A 171 -24.21 -7.83 10.33
N SER A 172 -23.12 -7.11 10.61
CA SER A 172 -23.05 -5.67 10.34
C SER A 172 -23.09 -5.41 8.83
N LEU A 173 -22.37 -6.19 8.04
CA LEU A 173 -22.37 -6.06 6.60
C LEU A 173 -23.74 -6.35 6.02
N ARG A 174 -24.40 -7.44 6.46
CA ARG A 174 -25.76 -7.77 6.06
C ARG A 174 -26.73 -6.64 6.38
N LEU A 175 -26.69 -6.12 7.61
CA LEU A 175 -27.53 -4.99 8.02
C LEU A 175 -27.31 -3.76 7.12
N LEU A 176 -26.07 -3.42 6.80
CA LEU A 176 -25.74 -2.28 5.94
C LEU A 176 -26.25 -2.52 4.50
N THR A 177 -26.05 -3.71 3.94
CA THR A 177 -26.48 -4.04 2.57
C THR A 177 -28.00 -4.13 2.43
N ASP A 178 -28.70 -4.70 3.42
CA ASP A 178 -30.16 -4.76 3.46
C ASP A 178 -30.79 -3.35 3.52
N ASN A 179 -29.99 -2.33 3.87
CA ASN A 179 -30.38 -0.93 3.93
C ASN A 179 -29.76 -0.07 2.80
N GLY A 180 -29.33 -0.71 1.70
CA GLY A 180 -28.92 -0.02 0.47
C GLY A 180 -27.47 0.48 0.45
N ILE A 181 -26.66 0.18 1.47
CA ILE A 181 -25.23 0.50 1.49
C ILE A 181 -24.46 -0.66 0.86
N SER A 182 -23.86 -0.42 -0.30
CA SER A 182 -23.14 -1.47 -1.03
C SER A 182 -21.87 -1.94 -0.31
N LYS A 183 -21.43 -3.18 -0.58
CA LYS A 183 -20.14 -3.71 -0.09
C LYS A 183 -18.95 -2.82 -0.47
N ASN A 184 -18.98 -2.24 -1.68
CA ASN A 184 -17.95 -1.31 -2.14
C ASN A 184 -17.93 -0.02 -1.30
N GLU A 185 -19.10 0.50 -0.94
CA GLU A 185 -19.19 1.68 -0.07
C GLU A 185 -18.66 1.37 1.34
N VAL A 186 -18.92 0.16 1.86
CA VAL A 186 -18.35 -0.31 3.13
C VAL A 186 -16.82 -0.48 3.04
N LEU A 187 -16.28 -1.02 1.94
CA LEU A 187 -14.83 -1.12 1.73
C LEU A 187 -14.16 0.26 1.69
N SER A 188 -14.82 1.26 1.12
CA SER A 188 -14.35 2.65 1.13
C SER A 188 -14.37 3.27 2.53
N ASP A 189 -15.22 2.78 3.44
CA ASP A 189 -15.34 3.27 4.82
C ASP A 189 -15.47 2.15 5.87
N LEU A 190 -14.42 1.33 5.97
CA LEU A 190 -14.35 0.17 6.86
C LEU A 190 -14.56 0.49 8.35
N TRP A 191 -14.42 1.76 8.77
CA TRP A 191 -14.69 2.17 10.15
C TRP A 191 -16.14 1.91 10.57
N VAL A 192 -17.08 1.86 9.62
CA VAL A 192 -18.48 1.52 9.90
C VAL A 192 -18.61 0.15 10.57
N LEU A 193 -17.71 -0.80 10.30
CA LEU A 193 -17.70 -2.14 10.90
C LEU A 193 -17.21 -2.17 12.36
N ASN A 194 -16.64 -1.07 12.84
CA ASN A 194 -16.18 -0.97 14.22
C ASN A 194 -17.31 -0.63 15.20
N TYR A 195 -18.45 -0.12 14.70
CA TYR A 195 -19.59 0.23 15.53
C TYR A 195 -20.34 -1.03 15.99
N LYS A 196 -20.97 -0.95 17.16
CA LYS A 196 -21.88 -1.99 17.64
C LYS A 196 -23.11 -2.04 16.72
N LEU A 197 -23.66 -3.24 16.52
CA LEU A 197 -24.86 -3.45 15.70
C LEU A 197 -26.03 -2.56 16.13
N ASP A 198 -26.27 -2.41 17.43
CA ASP A 198 -27.34 -1.55 17.93
C ASP A 198 -27.11 -0.08 17.58
N THR A 199 -25.86 0.37 17.55
CA THR A 199 -25.53 1.73 17.10
C THR A 199 -25.84 1.89 15.62
N VAL A 200 -25.46 0.92 14.79
CA VAL A 200 -25.76 0.93 13.34
C VAL A 200 -27.28 0.92 13.11
N LYS A 201 -28.03 0.06 13.80
CA LYS A 201 -29.50 0.00 13.72
C LYS A 201 -30.16 1.34 14.09
N LYS A 202 -29.74 1.95 15.22
CA LYS A 202 -30.24 3.25 15.66
C LYS A 202 -29.95 4.35 14.64
N ARG A 203 -28.76 4.35 14.03
CA ARG A 203 -28.36 5.32 13.00
C ARG A 203 -29.16 5.14 11.72
N ILE A 204 -29.35 3.91 11.25
CA ILE A 204 -30.20 3.61 10.09
C ILE A 204 -31.63 4.09 10.33
N LYS A 205 -32.20 3.78 11.50
CA LYS A 205 -33.55 4.21 11.87
C LYS A 205 -33.67 5.74 11.85
N PHE A 206 -32.72 6.44 12.49
CA PHE A 206 -32.66 7.90 12.50
C PHE A 206 -32.63 8.49 11.07
N VAL A 207 -31.79 7.96 10.19
CA VAL A 207 -31.68 8.44 8.80
C VAL A 207 -32.99 8.21 8.04
N LYS A 208 -33.66 7.06 8.22
CA LYS A 208 -34.95 6.77 7.60
C LYS A 208 -36.07 7.69 8.11
N GLU A 209 -36.12 7.94 9.41
CA GLU A 209 -37.11 8.84 10.03
C GLU A 209 -36.98 10.29 9.52
N ASN A 210 -35.75 10.71 9.18
CA ASN A 210 -35.47 12.01 8.59
C ASN A 210 -35.56 12.02 7.05
N LYS A 211 -36.21 11.00 6.45
CA LYS A 211 -36.56 10.93 5.02
C LYS A 211 -35.40 11.06 4.03
N PHE A 212 -34.19 10.65 4.42
CA PHE A 212 -33.09 10.55 3.45
C PHE A 212 -33.37 9.42 2.45
N GLU A 213 -33.29 9.74 1.15
CA GLU A 213 -33.53 8.78 0.07
C GLU A 213 -32.48 7.66 0.04
N LYS A 214 -31.22 7.99 0.35
CA LYS A 214 -30.10 7.05 0.32
C LYS A 214 -29.27 7.15 1.59
N ILE A 215 -29.16 6.03 2.28
CA ILE A 215 -28.30 5.91 3.46
C ILE A 215 -26.84 5.74 3.00
N LYS A 216 -25.94 6.46 3.67
CA LYS A 216 -24.50 6.45 3.40
C LYS A 216 -23.69 6.06 4.62
N THR A 217 -22.51 5.47 4.43
CA THR A 217 -21.62 5.06 5.54
C THR A 217 -21.26 6.21 6.48
N TRP A 218 -21.03 7.41 5.94
CA TRP A 218 -20.72 8.60 6.75
C TRP A 218 -21.88 8.98 7.69
N MET A 219 -23.13 8.76 7.28
CA MET A 219 -24.31 9.03 8.12
C MET A 219 -24.40 8.05 9.30
N ILE A 220 -23.83 6.86 9.16
CA ILE A 220 -23.74 5.90 10.27
C ILE A 220 -22.72 6.35 11.31
N ARG A 221 -21.62 6.97 10.85
CA ARG A 221 -20.52 7.42 11.71
C ARG A 221 -20.75 8.80 12.33
N ALA A 222 -21.43 9.67 11.60
CA ALA A 222 -21.59 11.08 11.97
C ALA A 222 -22.48 11.24 13.21
N PRO A 223 -22.18 12.24 14.07
CA PRO A 223 -23.12 12.73 15.08
C PRO A 223 -24.47 13.15 14.47
N SER A 224 -25.55 13.03 15.24
CA SER A 224 -26.91 13.27 14.71
C SER A 224 -27.12 14.71 14.24
N ASP A 225 -26.54 15.68 14.96
CA ASP A 225 -26.58 17.10 14.64
C ASP A 225 -25.91 17.42 13.30
N ILE A 226 -24.81 16.73 12.96
CA ILE A 226 -24.14 16.88 11.66
C ILE A 226 -25.02 16.37 10.52
N ILE A 227 -25.73 15.27 10.73
CA ILE A 227 -26.67 14.72 9.75
C ILE A 227 -27.80 15.71 9.49
N LEU A 228 -28.39 16.30 10.54
CA LEU A 228 -29.50 17.26 10.44
C LEU A 228 -29.09 18.58 9.78
N LYS A 229 -27.91 19.11 10.10
CA LYS A 229 -27.38 20.31 9.42
C LYS A 229 -27.26 20.10 7.91
N THR A 230 -26.92 18.88 7.49
CA THR A 230 -26.82 18.55 6.08
C THR A 230 -28.18 18.63 5.39
N THR A 231 -29.26 18.15 6.04
CA THR A 231 -30.62 18.28 5.50
C THR A 231 -31.08 19.72 5.35
N GLU A 232 -30.83 20.56 6.36
CA GLU A 232 -31.19 21.98 6.34
C GLU A 232 -30.49 22.74 5.21
N MET A 233 -29.21 22.42 4.97
CA MET A 233 -28.44 23.00 3.86
C MET A 233 -29.01 22.56 2.50
N THR A 234 -29.26 21.28 2.27
CA THR A 234 -29.86 20.81 1.00
C THR A 234 -31.24 21.40 0.74
N TRP A 235 -32.08 21.53 1.77
CA TRP A 235 -33.41 22.16 1.66
C TRP A 235 -33.32 23.66 1.35
N SER A 236 -32.31 24.35 1.88
CA SER A 236 -32.12 25.78 1.66
C SER A 236 -31.59 26.07 0.24
N SER A 237 -30.69 25.23 -0.28
CA SER A 237 -30.16 25.35 -1.65
C SER A 237 -31.21 25.02 -2.73
N GLN A 238 -32.10 24.06 -2.49
CA GLN A 238 -33.18 23.75 -3.43
C GLN A 238 -34.23 24.88 -3.54
N LYS A 239 -34.38 25.73 -2.52
CA LYS A 239 -35.26 26.89 -2.56
C LYS A 239 -34.65 28.12 -3.24
N SER A 240 -33.32 28.21 -3.33
CA SER A 240 -32.64 29.33 -4.00
C SER A 240 -32.54 29.16 -5.52
N ASP A 241 -32.50 27.92 -6.01
CA ASP A 241 -32.34 27.61 -7.45
C ASP A 241 -33.67 27.47 -8.20
N GLY A 242 -34.80 27.63 -7.50
CA GLY A 242 -36.15 27.58 -8.05
C GLY A 242 -36.84 28.95 -8.19
N LYS A 243 -36.07 30.04 -8.29
CA LYS A 243 -36.58 31.40 -8.55
C LYS A 243 -36.15 31.90 -9.93
#